data_AF-D3YUG4-F1
#
_entry.id   AF-D3YUG4-F1
#
_cell.length_a   1.000
_cell.length_b   1.000
_cell.length_c   1.000
_cell.angle_alpha   90.00
_cell.angle_beta   90.00
_cell.angle_gamma   90.00
#
_symmetry.space_group_name_H-M   'P 1'
#
loop_
_entity.id
_entity.type
_entity.pdbx_description
1 polymer ?
#
loop_
_entity_poly.entity_id
_entity_poly.type
_entity_poly.pdbx_seq_one_letter_code
_entity_poly.pdbx_strand_id
1 'polypeptide(L)'
;MPVTLNMNMAMPSWFDIVGLSPDSQEDESGIKQAAETVKALIDQEVKNGIPSNRIILGGFSQGGALSLYTALTTQQKLAGVTALSCWLPLRASFSQGPINSANRDISVLQCHGDCDPLVPLMFGSLTVERLKALINPANVTF
;
A
#
# COMPACT_ATOMS: atom_id res chain seq x y z
N MET A 1 13.30 -5.98 -11.82
CA MET A 1 12.51 -6.97 -12.60
C MET A 1 12.05 -6.32 -13.91
N PRO A 2 11.68 -7.07 -14.96
CA PRO A 2 11.04 -6.46 -16.13
C PRO A 2 9.72 -5.79 -15.73
N VAL A 3 9.41 -4.65 -16.34
CA VAL A 3 8.16 -3.90 -16.13
C VAL A 3 7.37 -3.82 -17.42
N THR A 4 6.16 -4.40 -17.44
CA THR A 4 5.30 -4.50 -18.62
C THR A 4 4.96 -3.12 -19.21
N LEU A 5 4.59 -2.16 -18.37
CA LEU A 5 4.27 -0.78 -18.75
C LEU A 5 5.43 -0.08 -19.48
N ASN A 6 6.67 -0.49 -19.20
CA ASN A 6 7.87 0.09 -19.80
C ASN A 6 8.51 -0.86 -20.83
N MET A 7 7.68 -1.49 -21.68
CA MET A 7 8.11 -2.39 -22.75
C MET A 7 9.00 -3.56 -22.25
N ASN A 8 8.70 -4.10 -21.07
CA ASN A 8 9.49 -5.16 -20.41
C ASN A 8 10.94 -4.78 -20.09
N MET A 9 11.26 -3.49 -20.05
CA MET A 9 12.58 -3.02 -19.64
C MET A 9 12.85 -3.43 -18.19
N ALA A 10 14.04 -3.97 -17.95
CA ALA A 10 14.48 -4.33 -16.60
C ALA A 10 14.82 -3.07 -15.81
N MET A 11 14.13 -2.86 -14.69
CA MET A 11 14.38 -1.75 -13.78
C MET A 11 14.06 -2.11 -12.32
N PRO A 12 14.49 -1.31 -11.33
CA PRO A 12 14.04 -1.48 -9.96
C PRO A 12 12.52 -1.33 -9.88
N SER A 13 11.84 -2.36 -9.40
CA SER A 13 10.39 -2.39 -9.22
C SER A 13 10.06 -3.42 -8.14
N TRP A 14 9.03 -3.15 -7.34
CA TRP A 14 8.59 -4.07 -6.29
C TRP A 14 7.77 -5.25 -6.84
N PHE A 15 6.95 -4.98 -7.85
CA PHE A 15 6.10 -5.92 -8.57
C PHE A 15 5.91 -5.43 -10.01
N ASP A 16 5.32 -6.23 -10.90
CA ASP A 16 5.11 -5.76 -12.28
C ASP A 16 3.99 -4.69 -12.34
N ILE A 17 4.17 -3.70 -13.22
CA ILE A 17 3.16 -2.67 -13.50
C ILE A 17 2.68 -2.90 -14.93
N VAL A 18 1.42 -3.30 -15.08
CA VAL A 18 0.80 -3.53 -16.39
C VAL A 18 0.18 -2.24 -16.96
N GLY A 19 -0.37 -1.38 -16.09
CA GLY A 19 -0.98 -0.12 -16.48
C GLY A 19 -1.28 0.79 -15.30
N LEU A 20 -1.55 2.07 -15.59
CA LEU A 20 -1.90 3.10 -14.61
C LEU A 20 -3.30 3.66 -14.91
N SER A 21 -4.29 2.76 -15.05
CA SER A 21 -5.71 3.10 -15.11
C SER A 21 -6.46 2.37 -13.98
N PRO A 22 -7.61 2.87 -13.51
CA PRO A 22 -8.40 2.17 -12.49
C PRO A 22 -8.82 0.75 -12.89
N ASP A 23 -8.92 0.48 -14.19
CA ASP A 23 -9.35 -0.80 -14.74
C ASP A 23 -8.18 -1.66 -15.25
N SER A 24 -6.94 -1.20 -15.06
CA SER A 24 -5.76 -1.96 -15.39
C SER A 24 -5.68 -3.23 -14.53
N GLN A 25 -5.27 -4.34 -15.15
CA GLN A 25 -4.88 -5.52 -14.40
C GLN A 25 -3.66 -5.21 -13.53
N GLU A 26 -3.58 -5.86 -12.37
CA GLU A 26 -2.49 -5.73 -11.41
C GLU A 26 -1.77 -7.09 -11.26
N ASP A 27 -0.46 -7.06 -11.02
CA ASP A 27 0.34 -8.26 -10.73
C ASP A 27 0.06 -8.75 -9.30
N GLU A 28 -1.07 -9.41 -9.11
CA GLU A 28 -1.51 -9.91 -7.81
C GLU A 28 -0.45 -10.79 -7.13
N SER A 29 0.19 -11.68 -7.90
CA SER A 29 1.25 -12.55 -7.41
C SER A 29 2.46 -11.76 -6.91
N GLY A 30 2.95 -10.81 -7.70
CA GLY A 30 4.11 -10.00 -7.34
C GLY A 30 3.83 -9.06 -6.18
N ILE A 31 2.63 -8.46 -6.13
CA ILE A 31 2.20 -7.63 -5.00
C ILE A 31 2.22 -8.43 -3.70
N LYS A 32 1.64 -9.64 -3.70
CA LYS A 32 1.64 -10.53 -2.53
C LYS A 32 3.06 -10.95 -2.14
N GLN A 33 3.89 -11.33 -3.10
CA GLN A 33 5.28 -11.72 -2.85
C GLN A 33 6.12 -10.56 -2.27
N ALA A 34 5.97 -9.36 -2.83
CA ALA A 34 6.62 -8.16 -2.32
C ALA A 34 6.15 -7.84 -0.90
N ALA A 35 4.85 -8.00 -0.61
CA ALA A 35 4.30 -7.76 0.71
C ALA A 35 4.86 -8.74 1.75
N GLU A 36 5.02 -10.03 1.42
CA GLU A 36 5.67 -11.00 2.30
C GLU A 36 7.14 -10.65 2.56
N THR A 37 7.84 -10.08 1.58
CA THR A 37 9.21 -9.59 1.75
C THR A 37 9.27 -8.43 2.76
N VAL A 38 8.32 -7.49 2.67
CA VAL A 38 8.22 -6.39 3.63
C VAL A 38 7.81 -6.90 5.02
N LYS A 39 6.90 -7.87 5.13
CA LYS A 39 6.54 -8.51 6.42
C LYS A 39 7.74 -9.18 7.08
N ALA A 40 8.56 -9.87 6.30
CA ALA A 40 9.80 -10.47 6.81
C ALA A 40 10.78 -9.41 7.33
N LEU A 41 10.86 -8.24 6.70
CA LEU A 41 11.66 -7.12 7.19
C LEU A 41 11.12 -6.56 8.52
N ILE A 42 9.79 -6.42 8.64
CA ILE A 42 9.15 -6.03 9.91
C ILE A 42 9.50 -7.04 11.01
N ASP A 43 9.42 -8.34 10.71
CA ASP A 43 9.78 -9.39 11.67
C ASP A 43 11.24 -9.30 12.13
N GLN A 44 12.15 -8.90 11.24
CA GLN A 44 13.57 -8.69 11.60
C GLN A 44 13.72 -7.53 12.57
N GLU A 45 13.07 -6.39 12.33
CA GLU A 45 13.10 -5.25 13.25
C GLU A 45 12.50 -5.60 14.62
N VAL A 46 11.42 -6.38 14.64
CA VAL A 46 10.81 -6.90 15.86
C VAL A 46 11.77 -7.81 16.63
N LYS A 47 12.44 -8.74 15.94
CA LYS A 47 13.46 -9.61 16.54
C LYS A 47 14.65 -8.83 17.10
N ASN A 48 14.97 -7.69 16.48
CA ASN A 48 16.03 -6.79 16.92
C ASN A 48 15.59 -5.86 18.07
N GLY A 49 14.35 -5.99 18.55
CA GLY A 49 13.86 -5.33 19.75
C GLY A 49 13.00 -4.09 19.51
N ILE A 50 12.61 -3.79 18.27
CA ILE A 50 11.67 -2.70 17.95
C ILE A 50 10.26 -3.29 17.85
N PRO A 51 9.36 -3.08 18.83
CA PRO A 51 8.00 -3.60 18.75
C PRO A 51 7.27 -3.10 17.49
N SER A 52 6.45 -3.94 16.85
CA SER A 52 5.77 -3.59 15.59
C SER A 52 4.87 -2.35 15.71
N ASN A 53 4.28 -2.10 16.89
CA ASN A 53 3.48 -0.90 17.16
C ASN A 53 4.32 0.40 17.28
N ARG A 54 5.63 0.32 17.06
CA ARG A 54 6.58 1.45 16.93
C ARG A 54 7.12 1.58 15.50
N ILE A 55 6.66 0.75 14.56
CA ILE A 55 7.09 0.75 13.16
C ILE A 55 6.01 1.42 12.32
N ILE A 56 6.44 2.41 11.53
CA ILE A 56 5.63 3.02 10.47
C ILE A 56 6.11 2.43 9.14
N LEU A 57 5.19 1.98 8.30
CA LEU A 57 5.49 1.67 6.90
C LEU A 57 5.23 2.90 6.04
N GLY A 58 6.03 3.09 5.00
CA GLY A 58 5.83 4.24 4.13
C GLY A 58 6.47 4.05 2.77
N GLY A 59 5.94 4.79 1.80
CA GLY A 59 6.50 4.77 0.46
C GLY A 59 5.85 5.77 -0.48
N PHE A 60 6.48 5.91 -1.63
CA PHE A 60 6.06 6.78 -2.73
C PHE A 60 5.61 5.94 -3.93
N SER A 61 4.54 6.36 -4.61
CA SER A 61 4.01 5.69 -5.81
C SER A 61 3.84 4.18 -5.57
N GLN A 62 4.45 3.31 -6.37
CA GLN A 62 4.39 1.87 -6.18
C GLN A 62 4.81 1.40 -4.76
N GLY A 63 5.81 2.04 -4.15
CA GLY A 63 6.22 1.73 -2.78
C GLY A 63 5.18 2.12 -1.73
N GLY A 64 4.44 3.20 -1.97
CA GLY A 64 3.30 3.60 -1.14
C GLY A 64 2.14 2.61 -1.27
N ALA A 65 1.88 2.15 -2.50
CA ALA A 65 0.90 1.11 -2.77
C ALA A 65 1.23 -0.19 -2.04
N LEU A 66 2.50 -0.63 -2.09
CA LEU A 66 2.97 -1.80 -1.36
C LEU A 66 2.86 -1.63 0.15
N SER A 67 3.18 -0.44 0.67
CA SER A 67 3.11 -0.14 2.10
C SER A 67 1.68 -0.26 2.62
N LEU A 68 0.71 0.32 1.91
CA LEU A 68 -0.72 0.21 2.23
C LEU A 68 -1.17 -1.26 2.23
N TYR A 69 -0.90 -1.99 1.16
CA TYR A 69 -1.30 -3.39 1.05
C TYR A 69 -0.69 -4.25 2.16
N THR A 70 0.60 -4.05 2.44
CA THR A 70 1.30 -4.79 3.50
C THR A 70 0.70 -4.52 4.87
N ALA A 71 0.47 -3.24 5.22
CA ALA A 71 -0.10 -2.86 6.49
C ALA A 71 -1.52 -3.38 6.70
N LEU A 72 -2.35 -3.36 5.64
CA LEU A 72 -3.75 -3.82 5.72
C LEU A 72 -3.88 -5.35 5.78
N THR A 73 -2.87 -6.09 5.31
CA THR A 73 -2.90 -7.56 5.25
C THR A 73 -2.04 -8.27 6.29
N THR A 74 -1.09 -7.58 6.93
CA THR A 74 -0.31 -8.16 8.03
C THR A 74 -1.14 -8.29 9.32
N GLN A 75 -0.83 -9.31 10.12
CA GLN A 75 -1.41 -9.50 11.45
C GLN A 75 -0.56 -8.84 12.55
N GLN A 76 0.56 -8.23 12.20
CA GLN A 76 1.36 -7.44 13.12
C GLN A 76 0.76 -6.03 13.23
N LYS A 77 0.45 -5.60 14.46
CA LYS A 77 -0.04 -4.25 14.71
C LYS A 77 1.07 -3.23 14.46
N LEU A 78 0.89 -2.36 13.49
CA LEU A 78 1.83 -1.30 13.14
C LEU A 78 1.43 0.04 13.78
N ALA A 79 2.39 0.95 13.86
CA ALA A 79 2.15 2.31 14.38
C ALA A 79 1.34 3.17 13.39
N GLY A 80 1.61 3.01 12.10
CA GLY A 80 0.97 3.82 11.06
C GLY A 80 1.49 3.56 9.65
N VAL A 81 0.90 4.25 8.68
CA VAL A 81 1.34 4.28 7.28
C VAL A 81 1.49 5.71 6.78
N THR A 82 2.56 5.99 6.04
CA THR A 82 2.70 7.23 5.24
C THR A 82 2.70 6.89 3.74
N ALA A 83 1.62 7.22 3.05
CA ALA A 83 1.34 6.82 1.67
C ALA A 83 1.39 8.03 0.73
N LEU A 84 2.44 8.14 -0.09
CA LEU A 84 2.71 9.34 -0.87
C LEU A 84 2.47 9.10 -2.37
N SER A 85 1.57 9.87 -2.99
CA SER A 85 1.27 9.87 -4.43
C SER A 85 1.08 8.46 -4.98
N CYS A 86 0.23 7.66 -4.33
CA CYS A 86 0.07 6.24 -4.60
C CYS A 86 -1.41 5.83 -4.67
N TRP A 87 -1.65 4.52 -4.79
CA TRP A 87 -2.96 3.90 -4.81
C TRP A 87 -3.02 2.70 -3.86
N LEU A 88 -4.21 2.24 -3.49
CA LEU A 88 -4.39 0.93 -2.85
C LEU A 88 -4.45 -0.16 -3.93
N PRO A 89 -3.46 -1.06 -4.02
CA PRO A 89 -3.49 -2.11 -5.02
C PRO A 89 -4.46 -3.22 -4.60
N LEU A 90 -4.96 -3.97 -5.58
CA LEU A 90 -5.92 -5.06 -5.42
C LEU A 90 -7.17 -4.61 -4.64
N ARG A 91 -7.63 -3.36 -4.84
CA ARG A 91 -8.71 -2.73 -4.08
C ARG A 91 -9.99 -3.59 -3.98
N ALA A 92 -10.27 -4.35 -5.03
CA ALA A 92 -11.46 -5.20 -5.18
C ALA A 92 -11.35 -6.52 -4.39
N SER A 93 -10.14 -6.94 -4.01
CA SER A 93 -9.91 -8.13 -3.19
C SER A 93 -10.23 -7.92 -1.70
N PHE A 94 -10.27 -6.66 -1.25
CA PHE A 94 -10.67 -6.32 0.12
C PHE A 94 -12.19 -6.44 0.31
N SER A 95 -12.63 -6.79 1.52
CA SER A 95 -14.04 -6.81 1.90
C SER A 95 -14.72 -5.46 1.71
N GLN A 96 -16.04 -5.43 1.51
CA GLN A 96 -16.77 -4.16 1.38
C GLN A 96 -16.76 -3.34 2.69
N GLY A 97 -16.72 -4.01 3.84
CA GLY A 97 -16.62 -3.40 5.16
C GLY A 97 -15.24 -3.50 5.80
N PRO A 98 -15.14 -3.20 7.10
CA PRO A 98 -13.88 -3.14 7.83
C PRO A 98 -13.06 -4.42 7.71
N ILE A 99 -11.74 -4.27 7.63
CA ILE A 99 -10.82 -5.40 7.63
C ILE A 99 -10.84 -6.11 8.99
N ASN A 100 -10.70 -7.43 8.95
CA ASN A 100 -10.49 -8.25 10.13
C ASN A 100 -8.98 -8.47 10.35
N SER A 101 -8.25 -7.40 10.69
CA SER A 101 -6.81 -7.45 10.94
C SER A 101 -6.42 -6.64 12.18
N ALA A 102 -5.21 -6.87 12.68
CA ALA A 102 -4.63 -6.15 13.81
C ALA A 102 -4.52 -4.62 13.57
N ASN A 103 -4.66 -4.18 12.32
CA ASN A 103 -4.48 -2.81 11.86
C ASN A 103 -5.81 -2.09 11.57
N ARG A 104 -6.95 -2.57 12.10
CA ARG A 104 -8.25 -1.88 11.97
C ARG A 104 -8.23 -0.42 12.46
N ASP A 105 -7.41 -0.12 13.47
CA ASP A 105 -7.25 1.22 14.04
C ASP A 105 -5.91 1.88 13.66
N ILE A 106 -5.25 1.42 12.60
CA ILE A 106 -3.98 2.01 12.15
C ILE A 106 -4.16 3.46 11.71
N SER A 107 -3.18 4.32 12.01
CA SER A 107 -3.14 5.69 11.50
C SER A 107 -2.55 5.74 10.10
N VAL A 108 -3.20 6.43 9.17
CA VAL A 108 -2.73 6.61 7.80
C VAL A 108 -2.67 8.09 7.47
N LEU A 109 -1.48 8.56 7.09
CA LEU A 109 -1.28 9.83 6.40
C LEU A 109 -1.08 9.53 4.92
N GLN A 110 -2.03 9.93 4.10
CA GLN A 110 -1.93 9.87 2.66
C GLN A 110 -1.70 11.29 2.13
N CYS A 111 -0.79 11.47 1.17
CA CYS A 111 -0.55 12.78 0.55
C CYS A 111 -0.51 12.61 -0.97
N HIS A 112 -1.03 13.58 -1.73
CA HIS A 112 -1.04 13.52 -3.20
C HIS A 112 -0.85 14.90 -3.81
N GLY A 113 -0.12 14.97 -4.93
CA GLY A 113 -0.05 16.19 -5.73
C GLY A 113 -1.34 16.42 -6.52
N ASP A 114 -1.85 17.64 -6.55
CA ASP A 114 -3.06 17.99 -7.30
C ASP A 114 -2.85 17.99 -8.83
N CYS A 115 -1.60 18.16 -9.27
CA CYS A 115 -1.19 18.18 -10.67
C CYS A 115 -0.29 16.97 -11.05
N ASP A 116 -0.45 15.81 -10.40
CA ASP A 116 0.34 14.61 -10.70
C ASP A 116 -0.03 14.02 -12.09
N PRO A 117 0.92 13.96 -13.05
CA PRO A 117 0.64 13.49 -14.41
C PRO A 117 0.75 11.97 -14.57
N LEU A 118 1.25 11.25 -13.56
CA LEU A 118 1.52 9.80 -13.63
C LEU A 118 0.54 8.99 -12.80
N VAL A 119 0.30 9.41 -11.56
CA VAL A 119 -0.70 8.81 -10.67
C VAL A 119 -1.76 9.89 -10.43
N PRO A 120 -2.83 9.93 -11.24
CA PRO A 120 -3.81 11.01 -11.14
C PRO A 120 -4.36 11.15 -9.71
N LEU A 121 -4.63 12.39 -9.27
CA LEU A 121 -5.22 12.67 -7.95
C LEU A 121 -6.44 11.80 -7.64
N MET A 122 -7.24 11.50 -8.67
CA MET A 122 -8.39 10.60 -8.58
C MET A 122 -8.05 9.23 -7.95
N PHE A 123 -6.86 8.67 -8.20
CA PHE A 123 -6.45 7.39 -7.60
C PHE A 123 -6.19 7.56 -6.11
N GLY A 124 -5.59 8.68 -5.72
CA GLY A 124 -5.44 9.07 -4.32
C GLY A 124 -6.80 9.22 -3.64
N SER A 125 -7.75 9.93 -4.27
CA SER A 125 -9.11 10.12 -3.76
C SER A 125 -9.87 8.79 -3.58
N LEU A 126 -9.84 7.91 -4.59
CA LEU A 126 -10.46 6.58 -4.50
C LEU A 126 -9.80 5.73 -3.41
N THR A 127 -8.49 5.88 -3.21
CA THR A 127 -7.75 5.18 -2.18
C THR A 127 -8.17 5.64 -0.78
N VAL A 128 -8.24 6.94 -0.51
CA VAL A 128 -8.66 7.43 0.82
C VAL A 128 -10.11 7.05 1.13
N GLU A 129 -11.01 7.12 0.15
CA GLU A 129 -12.39 6.65 0.31
C GLU A 129 -12.42 5.17 0.68
N ARG A 130 -11.62 4.35 -0.01
CA ARG A 130 -11.52 2.93 0.28
C ARG A 130 -10.92 2.67 1.66
N LEU A 131 -9.89 3.41 2.06
CA LEU A 131 -9.29 3.29 3.39
C LEU A 131 -10.30 3.61 4.50
N LYS A 132 -11.10 4.67 4.34
CA LYS A 132 -12.16 5.04 5.30
C LYS A 132 -13.26 3.97 5.42
N ALA A 133 -13.45 3.11 4.41
CA ALA A 133 -14.35 1.96 4.52
C ALA A 133 -13.70 0.73 5.19
N LEU A 134 -12.38 0.58 5.05
CA LEU A 134 -11.61 -0.58 5.50
C LEU A 134 -11.11 -0.45 6.96
N ILE A 135 -10.74 0.74 7.40
CA ILE A 135 -10.19 1.01 8.73
C ILE A 135 -10.94 2.16 9.41
N ASN A 136 -10.59 2.48 10.66
CA ASN A 136 -11.21 3.57 11.39
C ASN A 136 -11.07 4.91 10.63
N PRO A 137 -12.17 5.53 10.16
CA PRO A 137 -12.11 6.75 9.35
C PRO A 137 -11.44 7.93 10.07
N ALA A 138 -11.53 7.99 11.40
CA ALA A 138 -10.93 9.04 12.20
C ALA A 138 -9.40 9.04 12.17
N ASN A 139 -8.79 7.91 11.78
CA ASN A 139 -7.35 7.73 11.75
C ASN A 139 -6.75 7.93 10.34
N VAL A 140 -7.57 8.34 9.36
CA VAL A 140 -7.15 8.55 7.96
C VAL A 140 -7.11 10.05 7.65
N THR A 141 -5.92 10.55 7.32
CA THR A 141 -5.69 11.92 6.83
C THR A 141 -5.28 11.89 5.37
N PHE A 142 -5.86 12.78 4.55
CA PHE A 142 -5.54 12.98 3.12
C PHE A 142 -5.50 14.46 2.79
#